data_AF-A0AAV8WKG3-F1
#
_entry.id   AF-A0AAV8WKG3-F1
#
_cell.length_a   1.000
_cell.length_b   1.000
_cell.length_c   1.000
_cell.angle_alpha   90.00
_cell.angle_beta   90.00
_cell.angle_gamma   90.00
#
_symmetry.space_group_name_H-M   'P 1'
#
loop_
_entity.id
_entity.type
_entity.pdbx_description
1 polymer ?
#
loop_
_entity_poly.entity_id
_entity_poly.type
_entity_poly.pdbx_seq_one_letter_code
_entity_poly.pdbx_strand_id
1 'polypeptide(L)'
;MKDIRISNINERFIGIECNPHYAYASFLDPRFKSVFISDNNKEKLKEEILVLVTSQNLGITEEIYNETNQEIDSSDSDDLPLTLVATASKRMRTDTDTSVFDIMSEIASTSISHSVNLSNEKDIKLEIDLYLKQTIINRDTSLFDWWKTHQKTFPTLAALAKHYL
;
A
#
# COMPACT_ATOMS: atom_id res chain seq x y z
N MET A 1 -39.54 20.33 -2.68
CA MET A 1 -38.28 21.03 -2.31
C MET A 1 -37.19 20.06 -1.86
N LYS A 2 -37.49 19.00 -1.08
CA LYS A 2 -36.52 17.95 -0.74
C LYS A 2 -35.97 17.21 -1.96
N ASP A 3 -36.81 16.96 -2.97
CA ASP A 3 -36.43 16.18 -4.16
C ASP A 3 -35.39 16.90 -5.01
N ILE A 4 -35.53 18.23 -5.18
CA ILE A 4 -34.56 19.06 -5.91
C ILE A 4 -33.18 18.99 -5.27
N ARG A 5 -33.10 18.95 -3.93
CA ARG A 5 -31.82 18.90 -3.21
C ARG A 5 -31.14 17.55 -3.37
N ILE A 6 -31.90 16.45 -3.37
CA ILE A 6 -31.36 15.11 -3.60
C ILE A 6 -30.87 14.97 -5.05
N SER A 7 -31.65 15.43 -6.03
CA SER A 7 -31.26 15.41 -7.44
C SER A 7 -29.95 16.17 -7.70
N ASN A 8 -29.79 17.36 -7.13
CA ASN A 8 -28.55 18.15 -7.28
C ASN A 8 -27.33 17.46 -6.65
N ILE A 9 -27.50 16.76 -5.52
CA ILE A 9 -26.41 16.01 -4.89
C ILE A 9 -26.01 14.83 -5.78
N ASN A 10 -26.99 14.09 -6.28
CA ASN A 10 -26.74 12.94 -7.16
C ASN A 10 -26.04 13.35 -8.45
N GLU A 11 -26.40 14.50 -9.03
CA GLU A 11 -25.75 15.02 -10.24
C GLU A 11 -24.30 15.43 -9.98
N ARG A 12 -24.02 16.07 -8.83
CA ARG A 12 -22.67 16.54 -8.48
C ARG A 12 -21.69 15.43 -8.11
N PHE A 13 -22.19 14.34 -7.54
CA PHE A 13 -21.37 13.24 -7.02
C PHE A 13 -21.53 11.95 -7.83
N ILE A 14 -22.04 12.06 -9.05
CA ILE A 14 -22.16 10.90 -9.94
C ILE A 14 -20.78 10.30 -10.23
N GLY A 15 -20.62 9.00 -10.00
CA GLY A 15 -19.36 8.31 -10.24
C GLY A 15 -18.24 8.66 -9.25
N ILE A 16 -18.54 9.23 -8.08
CA ILE A 16 -17.53 9.45 -7.04
C ILE A 16 -16.88 8.14 -6.59
N GLU A 17 -17.61 7.03 -6.67
CA GLU A 17 -17.12 5.68 -6.43
C GLU A 17 -16.06 5.22 -7.46
N CYS A 18 -15.94 5.89 -8.60
CA CYS A 18 -14.91 5.62 -9.60
C CYS A 18 -13.57 6.29 -9.26
N ASN A 19 -13.54 7.24 -8.32
CA ASN A 19 -12.30 7.83 -7.88
C ASN A 19 -11.61 6.89 -6.88
N PRO A 20 -10.39 6.41 -7.18
CA PRO A 20 -9.72 5.41 -6.37
C PRO A 20 -9.48 5.88 -4.92
N HIS A 21 -9.14 7.15 -4.70
CA HIS A 21 -8.88 7.66 -3.35
C HIS A 21 -10.14 7.64 -2.48
N TYR A 22 -11.27 8.10 -3.02
CA TYR A 22 -12.55 8.06 -2.30
C TYR A 22 -13.03 6.63 -2.09
N ALA A 23 -12.81 5.75 -3.07
CA ALA A 23 -13.15 4.34 -2.96
C ALA A 23 -12.32 3.64 -1.86
N TYR A 24 -10.99 3.86 -1.83
CA TYR A 24 -10.10 3.29 -0.82
C TYR A 24 -10.42 3.83 0.58
N ALA A 25 -10.56 5.16 0.73
CA ALA A 25 -10.92 5.76 2.01
C ALA A 25 -12.28 5.26 2.52
N SER A 26 -13.30 5.19 1.65
CA SER A 26 -14.62 4.68 2.03
C SER A 26 -14.58 3.20 2.43
N PHE A 27 -13.79 2.41 1.69
CA PHE A 27 -13.61 0.99 1.98
C PHE A 27 -12.89 0.74 3.30
N LEU A 28 -11.82 1.50 3.57
CA LEU A 28 -11.03 1.41 4.79
C LEU A 28 -11.73 2.05 5.99
N ASP A 29 -12.78 2.84 5.80
CA ASP A 29 -13.60 3.33 6.89
C ASP A 29 -14.53 2.22 7.42
N PRO A 30 -14.37 1.72 8.66
CA PRO A 30 -15.20 0.66 9.22
C PRO A 30 -16.67 1.05 9.41
N ARG A 31 -17.01 2.34 9.30
CA ARG A 31 -18.38 2.87 9.31
C ARG A 31 -19.08 2.70 7.96
N PHE A 32 -18.32 2.59 6.87
CA PHE A 32 -18.84 2.65 5.52
C PHE A 32 -18.50 1.41 4.71
N LYS A 33 -17.26 0.92 4.76
CA LYS A 33 -16.80 -0.27 4.03
C LYS A 33 -17.23 -0.20 2.56
N SER A 34 -17.95 -1.22 2.09
CA SER A 34 -18.47 -1.29 0.72
C SER A 34 -19.91 -0.80 0.57
N VAL A 35 -20.52 -0.17 1.58
CA VAL A 35 -21.94 0.20 1.58
C VAL A 35 -22.31 1.14 0.44
N PHE A 36 -21.42 2.08 0.08
CA PHE A 36 -21.67 3.08 -0.97
C PHE A 36 -21.11 2.68 -2.34
N ILE A 37 -20.58 1.47 -2.45
CA ILE A 37 -19.93 0.98 -3.66
C ILE A 37 -20.90 0.03 -4.34
N SER A 38 -21.14 0.23 -5.64
CA SER A 38 -21.97 -0.68 -6.42
C SER A 38 -21.36 -2.08 -6.48
N ASP A 39 -22.17 -3.13 -6.53
CA ASP A 39 -21.67 -4.52 -6.46
C ASP A 39 -20.64 -4.82 -7.56
N ASN A 40 -20.83 -4.28 -8.77
CA ASN A 40 -19.88 -4.39 -9.87
C ASN A 40 -18.50 -3.79 -9.54
N ASN A 41 -18.47 -2.71 -8.76
CA ASN A 41 -17.23 -2.03 -8.40
C ASN A 41 -16.58 -2.64 -7.16
N LYS A 42 -17.31 -3.43 -6.35
CA LYS A 42 -16.77 -4.06 -5.13
C LYS A 42 -15.67 -5.08 -5.44
N GLU A 43 -15.91 -5.96 -6.40
CA GLU A 43 -14.93 -6.99 -6.78
C GLU A 43 -13.67 -6.34 -7.37
N LYS A 44 -13.87 -5.40 -8.29
CA LYS A 44 -12.79 -4.59 -8.86
C LYS A 44 -11.96 -3.90 -7.77
N LEU A 45 -12.62 -3.29 -6.78
CA LEU A 45 -11.93 -2.61 -5.69
C LEU A 45 -11.12 -3.57 -4.81
N LYS A 46 -11.63 -4.77 -4.55
CA LYS A 46 -10.88 -5.81 -3.81
C LYS A 46 -9.61 -6.20 -4.56
N GLU A 47 -9.71 -6.41 -5.87
CA GLU A 47 -8.57 -6.72 -6.72
C GLU A 47 -7.55 -5.57 -6.75
N GLU A 48 -8.02 -4.32 -6.88
CA GLU A 48 -7.15 -3.14 -6.84
C GLU A 48 -6.42 -3.00 -5.50
N ILE A 49 -7.10 -3.18 -4.36
CA ILE A 49 -6.48 -3.14 -3.03
C ILE A 49 -5.46 -4.26 -2.88
N LEU A 50 -5.75 -5.46 -3.38
CA LEU A 50 -4.82 -6.58 -3.33
C LEU A 50 -3.54 -6.29 -4.12
N VAL A 51 -3.67 -5.74 -5.33
CA VAL A 51 -2.53 -5.31 -6.16
C VAL A 51 -1.75 -4.21 -5.45
N LEU A 52 -2.45 -3.24 -4.84
CA LEU A 52 -1.84 -2.13 -4.11
C LEU A 52 -1.03 -2.62 -2.91
N VAL A 53 -1.56 -3.55 -2.11
CA VAL A 53 -0.81 -4.16 -1.00
C VAL A 53 0.40 -4.94 -1.51
N THR A 54 0.20 -5.77 -2.54
CA THR A 54 1.26 -6.64 -3.05
C THR A 54 2.41 -5.83 -3.65
N SER A 55 2.09 -4.71 -4.32
CA SER A 55 3.09 -3.78 -4.85
C SER A 55 3.73 -2.91 -3.77
N GLN A 56 2.99 -2.50 -2.73
CA GLN A 56 3.55 -1.72 -1.62
C GLN A 56 4.43 -2.53 -0.66
N ASN A 57 4.23 -3.84 -0.55
CA ASN A 57 5.15 -4.74 0.17
C ASN A 57 6.57 -4.77 -0.43
N LEU A 58 6.78 -4.20 -1.63
CA LEU A 58 8.10 -4.00 -2.23
C LEU A 58 8.74 -2.64 -1.87
N GLY A 59 8.00 -1.69 -1.27
CA GLY A 59 8.44 -0.29 -1.16
C GLY A 59 8.25 0.39 0.20
N ILE A 60 7.73 -0.27 1.24
CA ILE A 60 7.41 0.39 2.53
C ILE A 60 8.59 0.42 3.54
N THR A 61 9.81 -0.04 3.19
CA THR A 61 10.93 -0.02 4.15
C THR A 61 11.66 1.31 4.33
N GLU A 62 11.51 2.35 3.50
CA GLU A 62 12.46 3.50 3.55
C GLU A 62 11.92 4.94 3.68
N GLU A 63 10.61 5.22 3.71
CA GLU A 63 10.16 6.64 3.66
C GLU A 63 9.43 7.19 4.90
N ILE A 64 9.47 6.55 6.07
CA ILE A 64 8.63 6.98 7.23
C ILE A 64 9.40 7.49 8.47
N TYR A 65 10.73 7.51 8.50
CA TYR A 65 11.44 8.22 9.59
C TYR A 65 12.66 8.94 9.05
N ASN A 66 12.50 10.20 8.62
CA ASN A 66 13.55 11.22 8.61
C ASN A 66 12.96 12.60 8.28
N GLU A 67 11.99 13.06 9.06
CA GLU A 67 11.66 14.49 9.08
C GLU A 67 11.07 14.83 10.44
N THR A 68 11.95 15.20 11.37
CA THR A 68 11.79 16.24 12.42
C THR A 68 12.92 16.03 13.43
N ASN A 69 13.99 16.82 13.28
CA ASN A 69 14.89 17.36 14.31
C ASN A 69 16.24 17.71 13.68
N GLN A 70 16.30 18.83 12.94
CA GLN A 70 17.55 19.59 12.78
C GLN A 70 17.38 20.89 13.55
N GLU A 71 17.77 20.84 14.83
CA GLU A 71 18.22 22.03 15.52
C GLU A 71 19.67 22.31 15.10
N ILE A 72 19.91 23.59 14.86
CA ILE A 72 21.18 24.19 14.50
C ILE A 72 22.09 24.10 15.73
N ASP A 73 23.24 23.43 15.63
CA ASP A 73 24.43 23.96 16.29
C ASP A 73 25.71 23.63 15.50
N SER A 74 26.48 24.68 15.34
CA SER A 74 27.75 24.84 14.69
C SER A 74 28.90 24.26 15.50
N SER A 75 29.82 23.55 14.85
CA SER A 75 31.26 23.84 15.04
C SER A 75 32.12 23.17 13.96
N ASP A 76 32.98 24.01 13.37
CA ASP A 76 34.02 23.72 12.38
C ASP A 76 34.89 22.50 12.67
N SER A 77 35.31 21.82 11.60
CA SER A 77 36.74 21.62 11.30
C SER A 77 36.92 21.29 9.82
N ASP A 78 37.62 22.19 9.13
CA ASP A 78 38.11 22.09 7.77
C ASP A 78 38.96 20.84 7.51
N ASP A 79 38.74 20.16 6.38
CA ASP A 79 39.78 19.95 5.37
C ASP A 79 39.19 19.41 4.05
N LEU A 80 39.30 20.21 3.00
CA LEU A 80 39.15 19.89 1.56
C LEU A 80 40.57 19.53 1.00
N PRO A 81 40.80 19.08 -0.26
CA PRO A 81 39.86 18.87 -1.38
C PRO A 81 40.15 17.62 -2.30
N LEU A 82 39.29 17.45 -3.33
CA LEU A 82 39.50 16.75 -4.63
C LEU A 82 39.59 15.20 -4.59
N THR A 83 38.85 14.44 -5.39
CA THR A 83 39.10 14.34 -6.85
C THR A 83 37.98 13.52 -7.51
N LEU A 84 37.48 14.00 -8.64
CA LEU A 84 36.71 13.25 -9.63
C LEU A 84 37.41 11.93 -9.99
N VAL A 85 36.81 10.78 -9.69
CA VAL A 85 37.05 9.58 -10.49
C VAL A 85 35.73 8.86 -10.71
N ALA A 86 35.15 9.12 -11.89
CA ALA A 86 34.28 8.17 -12.54
C ALA A 86 35.02 6.84 -12.68
N THR A 87 34.61 5.82 -11.94
CA THR A 87 34.86 4.44 -12.37
C THR A 87 33.58 3.93 -12.99
N ALA A 88 33.39 4.30 -14.25
CA ALA A 88 32.68 3.45 -15.18
C ALA A 88 33.39 2.08 -15.15
N SER A 89 32.84 1.14 -14.40
CA SER A 89 33.25 -0.26 -14.45
C SER A 89 32.87 -0.79 -15.82
N LYS A 90 33.83 -0.61 -16.74
CA LYS A 90 33.95 -1.26 -18.02
C LYS A 90 33.67 -2.74 -17.79
N ARG A 91 32.47 -3.21 -18.15
CA ARG A 91 32.13 -4.63 -18.14
C ARG A 91 33.11 -5.31 -19.09
N MET A 92 34.15 -5.90 -18.52
CA MET A 92 34.97 -6.87 -19.20
C MET A 92 34.02 -8.02 -19.50
N ARG A 93 33.66 -8.22 -20.77
CA ARG A 93 33.02 -9.45 -21.21
C ARG A 93 34.07 -10.54 -21.07
N THR A 94 34.15 -11.12 -19.89
CA THR A 94 34.65 -12.47 -19.75
C THR A 94 33.49 -13.36 -20.17
N ASP A 95 33.69 -14.11 -21.26
CA ASP A 95 32.87 -15.27 -21.58
C ASP A 95 33.05 -16.26 -20.42
N THR A 96 32.25 -16.08 -19.38
CA THR A 96 32.20 -16.95 -18.22
C THR A 96 30.96 -17.78 -18.42
N ASP A 97 31.14 -19.07 -18.66
CA ASP A 97 30.07 -20.07 -18.69
C ASP A 97 29.11 -19.80 -17.54
N THR A 98 27.91 -19.27 -17.84
CA THR A 98 26.83 -19.18 -16.86
C THR A 98 26.58 -20.59 -16.38
N SER A 99 26.92 -20.88 -15.12
CA SER A 99 26.83 -22.23 -14.58
C SER A 99 25.37 -22.66 -14.64
N VAL A 100 25.13 -23.92 -14.98
CA VAL A 100 23.77 -24.50 -14.93
C VAL A 100 23.16 -24.31 -13.53
N PHE A 101 23.98 -24.24 -12.49
CA PHE A 101 23.57 -23.93 -11.12
C PHE A 101 23.09 -22.48 -10.93
N ASP A 102 23.64 -21.50 -11.65
CA ASP A 102 23.20 -20.10 -11.58
C ASP A 102 21.80 -19.96 -12.20
N ILE A 103 21.58 -20.60 -13.34
CA ILE A 103 20.25 -20.67 -14.00
C ILE A 103 19.25 -21.41 -13.09
N MET A 104 19.64 -22.54 -12.50
CA MET A 104 18.78 -23.25 -11.55
C MET A 104 18.48 -22.42 -10.30
N SER A 105 19.45 -21.67 -9.78
CA SER A 105 19.25 -20.79 -8.62
C SER A 105 18.31 -19.64 -8.94
N GLU A 106 18.40 -19.05 -10.13
CA GLU A 106 17.48 -18.01 -10.61
C GLU A 106 16.04 -18.56 -10.77
N ILE A 107 15.89 -19.76 -11.35
CA ILE A 107 14.59 -20.44 -11.48
C ILE A 107 14.03 -20.79 -10.11
N ALA A 108 14.85 -21.33 -9.20
CA ALA A 108 14.45 -21.65 -7.84
C ALA A 108 14.01 -20.40 -7.09
N SER A 109 14.78 -19.32 -7.16
CA SER A 109 14.47 -18.02 -6.54
C SER A 109 13.18 -17.41 -7.10
N THR A 110 12.96 -17.52 -8.42
CA THR A 110 11.73 -17.08 -9.07
C THR A 110 10.54 -17.91 -8.63
N SER A 111 10.69 -19.24 -8.57
CA SER A 111 9.62 -20.14 -8.13
C SER A 111 9.25 -19.95 -6.65
N ILE A 112 10.25 -19.72 -5.80
CA ILE A 112 10.07 -19.41 -4.37
C ILE A 112 9.36 -18.06 -4.22
N SER A 113 9.83 -17.02 -4.92
CA SER A 113 9.20 -15.69 -4.90
C SER A 113 7.76 -15.73 -5.40
N HIS A 114 7.47 -16.56 -6.40
CA HIS A 114 6.11 -16.77 -6.90
C HIS A 114 5.24 -17.52 -5.88
N SER A 115 5.78 -18.55 -5.23
CA SER A 115 5.07 -19.32 -4.19
C SER A 115 4.75 -18.47 -2.95
N VAL A 116 5.70 -17.63 -2.52
CA VAL A 116 5.53 -16.70 -1.39
C VAL A 116 4.50 -15.63 -1.74
N ASN A 117 4.53 -15.07 -2.94
CA ASN A 117 3.51 -14.12 -3.40
C ASN A 117 2.10 -14.74 -3.41
N LEU A 118 1.96 -15.96 -3.93
CA LEU A 118 0.67 -16.68 -3.93
C LEU A 118 0.14 -16.97 -2.52
N SER A 119 1.02 -17.22 -1.55
CA SER A 119 0.63 -17.38 -0.14
C SER A 119 0.16 -16.05 0.45
N ASN A 120 0.95 -15.00 0.29
CA ASN A 120 0.65 -13.67 0.80
C ASN A 120 -0.67 -13.13 0.22
N GLU A 121 -0.90 -13.33 -1.08
CA GLU A 121 -2.13 -12.91 -1.77
C GLU A 121 -3.37 -13.55 -1.14
N LYS A 122 -3.31 -14.85 -0.80
CA LYS A 122 -4.41 -15.56 -0.14
C LYS A 122 -4.66 -15.02 1.26
N ASP A 123 -3.60 -14.74 2.02
CA ASP A 123 -3.71 -14.22 3.39
C ASP A 123 -4.35 -12.82 3.39
N ILE A 124 -3.96 -11.95 2.45
CA ILE A 124 -4.55 -10.61 2.28
C ILE A 124 -6.03 -10.71 1.87
N LYS A 125 -6.38 -11.62 0.96
CA LYS A 125 -7.79 -11.85 0.58
C LYS A 125 -8.63 -12.28 1.78
N LEU A 126 -8.11 -13.19 2.61
CA LEU A 126 -8.78 -13.61 3.84
C LEU A 126 -8.94 -12.46 4.82
N GLU A 127 -7.91 -11.63 4.99
CA GLU A 127 -7.96 -10.42 5.83
C GLU A 127 -9.08 -9.47 5.37
N ILE A 128 -9.14 -9.19 4.06
CA ILE A 128 -10.18 -8.36 3.43
C ILE A 128 -11.58 -8.93 3.68
N ASP A 129 -11.77 -10.23 3.46
CA ASP A 129 -13.08 -10.86 3.62
C ASP A 129 -13.52 -10.90 5.09
N LEU A 130 -12.59 -11.08 6.03
CA LEU A 130 -12.87 -10.99 7.47
C LEU A 130 -13.26 -9.57 7.87
N TYR A 131 -12.54 -8.56 7.39
CA TYR A 131 -12.85 -7.16 7.64
C TYR A 131 -14.25 -6.78 7.14
N LEU A 132 -14.62 -7.22 5.94
CA LEU A 132 -15.95 -6.98 5.37
C LEU A 132 -17.07 -7.68 6.12
N LYS A 133 -16.82 -8.86 6.70
CA LYS A 133 -17.78 -9.60 7.54
C LYS A 133 -18.00 -8.96 8.91
N GLN A 134 -17.05 -8.16 9.40
CA GLN A 134 -17.18 -7.51 10.69
C GLN A 134 -18.37 -6.53 10.70
N THR A 135 -18.98 -6.33 11.86
CA THR A 135 -20.07 -5.36 12.00
C THR A 135 -19.59 -3.93 11.69
N ILE A 136 -20.51 -3.11 11.16
CA ILE A 136 -20.27 -1.69 10.93
C ILE A 136 -20.32 -0.98 12.29
N ILE A 137 -19.35 -0.10 12.54
CA ILE A 137 -19.29 0.67 13.80
C ILE A 137 -20.19 1.91 13.75
N ASN A 138 -20.60 2.39 14.93
CA ASN A 138 -21.34 3.65 15.02
C ASN A 138 -20.45 4.83 14.59
N ARG A 139 -21.08 5.87 14.02
CA ARG A 139 -20.44 7.08 13.52
C ARG A 139 -19.78 7.93 14.61
N ASP A 140 -20.22 7.76 15.86
CA ASP A 140 -19.71 8.47 17.02
C ASP A 140 -18.37 7.90 17.53
N THR A 141 -17.96 6.73 17.05
CA THR A 141 -16.70 6.09 17.45
C THR A 141 -15.53 6.66 16.64
N SER A 142 -14.41 6.92 17.33
CA SER A 142 -13.14 7.32 16.70
C SER A 142 -12.60 6.22 15.79
N LEU A 143 -12.40 6.56 14.51
CA LEU A 143 -11.86 5.66 13.49
C LEU A 143 -10.47 5.14 13.82
N PHE A 144 -9.60 6.05 14.24
CA PHE A 144 -8.21 5.73 14.53
C PHE A 144 -8.09 4.78 15.72
N ASP A 145 -8.97 4.91 16.72
CA ASP A 145 -8.94 4.03 17.88
C ASP A 145 -9.49 2.63 17.56
N TRP A 146 -10.44 2.54 16.62
CA TRP A 146 -10.88 1.25 16.07
C TRP A 146 -9.73 0.54 15.36
N TRP A 147 -9.02 1.24 14.47
CA TRP A 147 -7.88 0.70 13.73
C TRP A 147 -6.72 0.32 14.65
N LYS A 148 -6.41 1.10 15.70
CA LYS A 148 -5.42 0.72 16.73
C LYS A 148 -5.78 -0.59 17.43
N THR A 149 -7.05 -0.77 17.76
CA THR A 149 -7.54 -1.97 18.45
C THR A 149 -7.48 -3.21 17.55
N HIS A 150 -7.80 -3.05 16.26
CA HIS A 150 -7.87 -4.16 15.29
C HIS A 150 -6.61 -4.33 14.44
N GLN A 151 -5.55 -3.54 14.67
CA GLN A 151 -4.30 -3.58 13.92
C GLN A 151 -3.64 -4.97 13.95
N LYS A 152 -3.78 -5.72 15.04
CA LYS A 152 -3.24 -7.09 15.13
C LYS A 152 -4.03 -8.10 14.29
N THR A 153 -5.31 -7.83 14.06
CA THR A 153 -6.20 -8.70 13.27
C THR A 153 -6.14 -8.37 11.79
N PHE A 154 -5.99 -7.07 11.47
CA PHE A 154 -5.94 -6.56 10.11
C PHE A 154 -4.67 -5.70 9.91
N PRO A 155 -3.47 -6.31 9.95
CA PRO A 155 -2.21 -5.56 9.91
C PRO A 155 -2.04 -4.79 8.59
N THR A 156 -2.41 -5.44 7.49
CA THR A 156 -2.26 -4.89 6.14
C THR A 156 -3.23 -3.75 5.90
N LEU A 157 -4.51 -3.96 6.21
CA LEU A 157 -5.54 -2.95 6.03
C LEU A 157 -5.35 -1.79 7.00
N ALA A 158 -4.84 -2.02 8.21
CA ALA A 158 -4.52 -0.95 9.14
C ALA A 158 -3.36 -0.07 8.64
N ALA A 159 -2.37 -0.65 7.94
CA ALA A 159 -1.31 0.13 7.31
C ALA A 159 -1.87 1.02 6.20
N LEU A 160 -2.74 0.47 5.34
CA LEU A 160 -3.42 1.27 4.31
C LEU A 160 -4.36 2.33 4.90
N ALA A 161 -5.09 2.00 5.96
CA ALA A 161 -5.99 2.93 6.62
C ALA A 161 -5.26 4.18 7.13
N LYS A 162 -4.03 4.03 7.64
CA LYS A 162 -3.21 5.19 8.06
C LYS A 162 -2.83 6.13 6.91
N HIS A 163 -2.78 5.62 5.68
CA HIS A 163 -2.42 6.40 4.51
C HIS A 163 -3.64 7.12 3.89
N TYR A 164 -4.83 6.51 3.97
CA TYR A 164 -6.03 6.99 3.28
C TYR A 164 -7.10 7.64 4.17
N LEU A 165 -7.02 7.51 5.50
CA LEU A 165 -7.95 8.10 6.48
C LEU A 165 -7.29 9.19 7.32
#